data_AF-A0AAD7P252-F1
#
_entry.id   AF-A0AAD7P252-F1
#
_cell.length_a   1.000
_cell.length_b   1.000
_cell.length_c   1.000
_cell.angle_alpha   90.00
_cell.angle_beta   90.00
_cell.angle_gamma   90.00
#
_symmetry.space_group_name_H-M   'P 1'
#
loop_
_entity.id
_entity.type
_entity.pdbx_description
1 polymer ?
#
loop_
_entity_poly.entity_id
_entity_poly.type
_entity_poly.pdbx_seq_one_letter_code
_entity_poly.pdbx_strand_id
1 'polypeptide(L)'
;SDERPVMLKRNSTEIHPHEVEISQLFSSDPHDRNPRNHCITILEAVQDTEDADKQLIVMPRFMSFDEPILETVGEVIDCFGQIFE
;
A
#
# COMPACT_ATOMS: atom_id res chain seq x y z
N SER A 1 5.17 -12.37 -16.91
CA SER A 1 5.75 -11.95 -15.62
C SER A 1 6.73 -10.83 -15.91
N ASP A 2 6.72 -9.76 -15.13
CA ASP A 2 7.58 -8.58 -15.30
C ASP A 2 8.82 -8.59 -14.39
N GLU A 3 9.08 -9.72 -13.72
CA GLU A 3 10.26 -10.00 -12.86
C GLU A 3 10.46 -9.04 -11.67
N ARG A 4 9.45 -8.23 -11.33
CA ARG A 4 9.53 -7.33 -10.18
C ARG A 4 9.12 -8.06 -8.89
N PRO A 5 9.90 -7.96 -7.80
CA PRO A 5 9.48 -8.53 -6.53
C PRO A 5 8.25 -7.79 -6.00
N VAL A 6 7.28 -8.56 -5.52
CA VAL A 6 6.03 -8.07 -4.91
C VAL A 6 5.92 -8.50 -3.46
N MET A 7 5.09 -7.80 -2.70
CA MET A 7 4.67 -8.20 -1.37
C MET A 7 3.21 -8.69 -1.44
N LEU A 8 2.93 -9.77 -0.72
CA LEU A 8 1.57 -10.31 -0.57
C LEU A 8 1.12 -10.08 0.86
N LYS A 9 0.02 -9.34 1.03
CA LYS A 9 -0.67 -9.20 2.31
C LYS A 9 -1.95 -10.04 2.30
N ARG A 10 -2.09 -10.94 3.27
CA ARG A 10 -3.34 -11.67 3.50
C ARG A 10 -4.23 -10.86 4.43
N ASN A 11 -5.26 -10.24 3.87
CA ASN A 11 -6.24 -9.41 4.57
C ASN A 11 -7.45 -10.22 5.03
N SER A 12 -8.05 -9.85 6.16
CA SER A 12 -9.31 -10.43 6.65
C SER A 12 -10.48 -9.53 6.31
N THR A 13 -11.46 -10.03 5.55
CA THR A 13 -12.65 -9.26 5.21
C THR A 13 -13.59 -9.08 6.41
N GLU A 14 -13.55 -10.00 7.38
CA GLU A 14 -14.31 -9.84 8.63
C GLU A 14 -13.80 -8.69 9.52
N ILE A 15 -12.47 -8.59 9.69
CA ILE A 15 -11.84 -7.59 10.59
C ILE A 15 -11.62 -6.26 9.86
N HIS A 16 -11.27 -6.31 8.58
CA HIS A 16 -10.96 -5.14 7.75
C HIS A 16 -11.78 -5.17 6.44
N PRO A 17 -13.11 -5.05 6.53
CA PRO A 17 -14.02 -5.22 5.39
C PRO A 17 -13.79 -4.24 4.25
N HIS A 18 -13.26 -3.06 4.54
CA HIS A 18 -13.08 -1.98 3.55
C HIS A 18 -11.61 -1.78 3.13
N GLU A 19 -10.66 -2.56 3.65
CA GLU A 19 -9.24 -2.31 3.36
C GLU A 19 -8.93 -2.42 1.86
N VAL A 20 -9.43 -3.47 1.20
CA VAL A 20 -9.23 -3.67 -0.24
C VAL A 20 -9.90 -2.57 -1.06
N GLU A 21 -11.15 -2.24 -0.73
CA GLU A 21 -11.92 -1.20 -1.41
C GLU A 21 -11.22 0.16 -1.34
N ILE A 22 -10.82 0.58 -0.12
CA ILE A 22 -10.13 1.86 0.09
C ILE A 22 -8.78 1.87 -0.62
N SER A 23 -8.00 0.79 -0.50
CA SER A 23 -6.67 0.73 -1.13
C SER A 23 -6.78 0.78 -2.66
N GLN A 24 -7.78 0.11 -3.25
CA GLN A 24 -8.05 0.18 -4.69
C GLN A 24 -8.50 1.58 -5.13
N LEU A 25 -9.33 2.27 -4.33
CA LEU A 25 -9.73 3.64 -4.63
C LEU A 25 -8.52 4.56 -4.81
N PHE A 26 -7.55 4.52 -3.88
CA PHE A 26 -6.32 5.31 -3.95
C PHE A 26 -5.33 4.82 -5.01
N SER A 27 -5.49 3.61 -5.52
CA SER A 27 -4.65 3.02 -6.58
C SER A 27 -5.26 3.15 -7.98
N SER A 28 -6.37 3.87 -8.10
CA SER A 28 -7.12 4.04 -9.35
C SER A 28 -7.13 5.49 -9.80
N ASP A 29 -7.30 5.72 -11.10
CA ASP A 29 -7.45 7.07 -11.65
C ASP A 29 -8.73 7.73 -11.08
N PRO A 30 -8.67 9.01 -10.67
CA PRO A 30 -7.55 9.95 -10.82
C PRO A 30 -6.57 9.98 -9.63
N HIS A 31 -6.81 9.22 -8.56
CA HIS A 31 -6.06 9.31 -7.30
C HIS A 31 -4.62 8.81 -7.45
N ASP A 32 -4.39 7.74 -8.21
CA ASP A 32 -3.03 7.20 -8.43
C ASP A 32 -2.11 8.21 -9.15
N ARG A 33 -2.70 9.10 -9.96
CA ARG A 33 -1.96 10.15 -10.69
C ARG A 33 -1.84 11.46 -9.92
N ASN A 34 -2.45 11.55 -8.74
CA ASN A 34 -2.34 12.74 -7.91
C ASN A 34 -0.98 12.73 -7.20
N PRO A 35 -0.09 13.72 -7.44
CA PRO A 35 1.23 13.74 -6.80
C PRO A 35 1.20 13.91 -5.28
N ARG A 36 0.04 14.28 -4.71
CA ARG A 36 -0.18 14.35 -3.25
C ARG A 36 -0.62 13.02 -2.65
N ASN A 37 -0.93 12.03 -3.47
CA ASN A 37 -1.31 10.71 -3.00
C ASN A 37 -0.05 9.88 -2.77
N HIS A 38 0.34 9.75 -1.51
CA HIS A 38 1.48 8.93 -1.08
C HIS A 38 1.04 7.54 -0.61
N CYS A 39 -0.20 7.13 -0.88
CA CYS A 39 -0.66 5.79 -0.56
C CYS A 39 0.05 4.75 -1.43
N ILE A 40 0.20 3.54 -0.87
CA ILE A 40 0.73 2.39 -1.59
C ILE A 40 -0.23 2.02 -2.73
N THR A 41 0.29 1.96 -3.96
CA THR A 41 -0.45 1.44 -5.11
C THR A 41 -0.64 -0.07 -5.00
N ILE A 42 -1.89 -0.53 -5.07
CA ILE A 42 -2.27 -1.93 -5.16
C ILE A 42 -2.20 -2.36 -6.63
N LEU A 43 -1.42 -3.42 -6.89
CA LEU A 43 -1.29 -3.99 -8.22
C LEU A 43 -2.47 -4.92 -8.55
N GLU A 44 -2.89 -5.71 -7.56
CA GLU A 44 -3.98 -6.66 -7.70
C GLU A 44 -4.55 -7.02 -6.32
N ALA A 45 -5.84 -7.35 -6.25
CA ALA A 45 -6.45 -7.98 -5.09
C ALA A 45 -7.21 -9.24 -5.54
N VAL A 46 -6.89 -10.38 -4.93
CA VAL A 46 -7.38 -11.69 -5.33
C VAL A 46 -8.07 -12.36 -4.15
N GLN A 47 -9.19 -13.02 -4.39
CA GLN A 47 -9.84 -13.85 -3.37
C GLN A 47 -8.93 -15.03 -3.00
N ASP A 48 -8.75 -15.29 -1.70
CA ASP A 48 -8.00 -16.46 -1.26
C ASP A 48 -8.77 -17.75 -1.62
N THR A 49 -8.07 -18.71 -2.24
CA THR A 49 -8.66 -19.96 -2.72
C THR A 49 -8.98 -20.94 -1.60
N GLU A 50 -8.35 -20.79 -0.44
CA GLU A 50 -8.52 -21.67 0.72
C GLU A 50 -9.45 -21.06 1.79
N ASP A 51 -9.66 -19.75 1.78
CA ASP A 51 -10.43 -19.04 2.80
C ASP A 51 -11.29 -17.91 2.19
N ALA A 52 -12.61 -18.07 2.24
CA ALA A 52 -13.55 -17.09 1.69
C ALA A 52 -13.53 -15.74 2.44
N ASP A 53 -13.07 -15.73 3.70
CA ASP A 53 -13.02 -14.55 4.54
C ASP A 53 -11.65 -13.84 4.45
N LYS A 54 -10.78 -14.28 3.54
CA LYS A 54 -9.46 -13.68 3.29
C LYS A 54 -9.30 -13.22 1.85
N GLN A 55 -8.59 -12.11 1.68
CA GLN A 55 -8.19 -11.60 0.38
C GLN A 55 -6.69 -11.38 0.36
N LEU A 56 -6.05 -11.72 -0.76
CA LEU A 56 -4.63 -11.50 -1.00
C LEU A 56 -4.46 -10.19 -1.76
N ILE A 57 -3.74 -9.26 -1.16
CA ILE A 57 -3.40 -7.97 -1.75
C ILE A 57 -1.97 -8.05 -2.27
N VAL A 58 -1.80 -7.81 -3.57
CA VAL A 58 -0.51 -7.74 -4.26
C VAL A 58 -0.10 -6.28 -4.36
N MET A 59 1.07 -5.96 -3.83
CA MET A 59 1.61 -4.60 -3.81
C MET A 59 3.11 -4.61 -4.16
N PRO A 60 3.70 -3.46 -4.56
CA PRO A 60 5.13 -3.36 -4.74
C PRO A 60 5.90 -3.77 -3.48
N ARG A 61 7.16 -4.19 -3.63
CA ARG A 61 8.02 -4.46 -2.49
C ARG A 61 8.46 -3.15 -1.84
N PHE A 62 8.16 -2.98 -0.56
CA PHE A 62 8.60 -1.84 0.25
C PHE A 62 9.73 -2.21 1.21
N MET A 63 10.46 -1.20 1.66
CA MET A 63 11.32 -1.28 2.84
C MET A 63 10.52 -0.84 4.08
N SER A 64 11.02 -1.16 5.26
CA SER A 64 10.46 -0.64 6.51
C SER A 64 10.52 0.89 6.52
N PHE A 65 9.53 1.55 7.14
CA PHE A 65 9.44 3.02 7.11
C PHE A 65 10.62 3.73 7.79
N ASP A 66 11.33 3.00 8.66
CA ASP A 66 12.50 3.42 9.42
C ASP A 66 13.82 2.95 8.78
N GLU A 67 13.78 2.41 7.55
CA GLU A 67 14.95 1.95 6.81
C GLU A 67 15.11 2.64 5.44
N PRO A 68 16.18 3.42 5.22
CA PRO A 68 17.21 3.80 6.20
C PRO A 68 16.66 4.74 7.28
N ILE A 69 17.34 4.80 8.42
CA ILE A 69 16.97 5.68 9.52
C ILE A 69 17.09 7.14 9.04
N LEU A 70 16.11 7.97 9.40
CA LEU A 70 16.17 9.43 9.18
C LEU A 70 17.32 10.02 10.00
N GLU A 71 18.32 10.62 9.36
CA GLU A 71 19.54 11.11 10.00
C GLU A 71 19.44 12.61 10.38
N THR A 72 18.53 13.34 9.74
CA THR A 72 18.39 14.79 9.90
C THR A 72 16.96 15.21 10.23
N VAL A 73 16.83 16.37 10.90
CA VAL A 73 15.53 17.00 11.15
C VAL A 73 14.81 17.34 9.83
N GLY A 74 15.56 17.68 8.77
CA GLY A 74 14.99 17.97 7.45
C GLY A 74 14.25 16.77 6.87
N GLU A 75 14.86 15.59 6.88
CA GLU A 75 14.23 14.35 6.38
C GLU A 75 12.97 13.99 7.16
N VAL A 76 12.95 14.23 8.47
CA VAL A 76 11.76 14.04 9.32
C VAL A 76 10.64 15.00 8.90
N ILE A 77 10.96 16.29 8.72
CA ILE A 77 10.00 17.30 8.28
C ILE A 77 9.44 16.93 6.90
N ASP A 78 10.28 16.49 5.97
CA ASP A 78 9.87 16.10 4.62
C ASP A 78 8.96 14.86 4.64
N CYS A 79 9.27 13.86 5.48
CA CYS A 79 8.44 12.67 5.68
C CYS A 79 7.06 13.04 6.24
N PHE A 80 7.00 13.85 7.31
CA PHE A 80 5.73 14.33 7.85
C PHE A 80 4.96 15.21 6.86
N GLY A 81 5.67 15.99 6.04
CA GLY A 81 5.08 16.75 4.94
C GLY A 81 4.27 15.84 4.02
N GLN A 82 4.87 14.75 3.54
CA GLN A 82 4.20 13.75 2.69
C GLN A 82 3.03 13.06 3.40
N ILE A 83 3.16 12.73 4.69
CA ILE A 83 2.08 12.09 5.47
C ILE A 83 0.85 13.00 5.60
N PHE A 84 1.04 14.32 5.64
CA PHE A 84 -0.04 15.30 5.80
C PHE A 84 -0.57 15.90 4.49
N GLU A 85 0.00 15.52 3.34
CA GLU A 85 -0.42 16.02 2.01
C GLU A 85 -1.80 15.53 1.55
#